data_AF-A0A4R4QW84-F1
#
_entry.id   AF-A0A4R4QW84-F1
#
_cell.length_a   1.000
_cell.length_b   1.000
_cell.length_c   1.000
_cell.angle_alpha   90.00
_cell.angle_beta   90.00
_cell.angle_gamma   90.00
#
_symmetry.space_group_name_H-M   'P 1'
#
loop_
_entity.id
_entity.type
_entity.pdbx_description
1 polymer ?
#
loop_
_entity_poly.entity_id
_entity_poly.type
_entity_poly.pdbx_seq_one_letter_code
_entity_poly.pdbx_strand_id
1 'polypeptide(L)'
;MTINEDVSPMTDPTEPTRHAFEHPDGKGTLSQDQAILIDEVVDDPHASAFDLRVVNDEKLGIYDGIVGDREVAGLTYNVAGDDRLVLLAILVFPEFRKQGIATELIRRVLDDVRAQGKTVTVMCPIVRTFIEHNPEYADLINPEHPGVTQDRAPLS
;
A
#
# COMPACT_ATOMS: atom_id res chain seq x y z
N MET A 1 45.63 -7.33 61.65
CA MET A 1 45.52 -8.30 60.54
C MET A 1 44.48 -7.72 59.58
N THR A 2 44.89 -6.81 58.69
CA THR A 2 45.37 -7.07 57.30
C THR A 2 44.20 -7.56 56.46
N ILE A 3 43.70 -6.81 55.46
CA ILE A 3 44.17 -6.74 54.05
C ILE A 3 43.38 -5.60 53.33
N ASN A 4 44.01 -4.57 52.76
CA ASN A 4 44.58 -4.42 51.40
C ASN A 4 43.61 -3.96 50.30
N GLU A 5 44.00 -2.85 49.65
CA GLU A 5 43.60 -2.31 48.33
C GLU A 5 43.96 -3.27 47.17
N ASP A 6 43.32 -3.08 46.00
CA ASP A 6 43.84 -3.14 44.60
C ASP A 6 42.68 -3.53 43.61
N VAL A 7 42.14 -2.61 42.79
CA VAL A 7 42.46 -2.32 41.36
C VAL A 7 42.08 -3.47 40.39
N SER A 8 40.96 -3.35 39.68
CA SER A 8 40.86 -3.02 38.23
C SER A 8 40.29 -4.20 37.40
N PRO A 9 40.10 -4.10 36.07
CA PRO A 9 38.78 -4.00 35.44
C PRO A 9 38.44 -5.25 34.62
N MET A 10 37.17 -5.49 34.28
CA MET A 10 36.84 -6.41 33.19
C MET A 10 36.11 -5.69 32.06
N THR A 11 36.84 -5.66 30.95
CA THR A 11 36.51 -5.33 29.57
C THR A 11 35.43 -6.25 28.98
N ASP A 12 34.53 -5.66 28.20
CA ASP A 12 33.72 -6.32 27.15
C ASP A 12 34.61 -6.76 25.97
N PRO A 13 34.38 -7.92 25.32
CA PRO A 13 33.73 -7.90 23.98
C PRO A 13 32.89 -9.15 23.57
N THR A 14 31.74 -8.90 22.93
CA THR A 14 31.24 -9.45 21.63
C THR A 14 31.33 -10.97 21.26
N GLU A 15 30.14 -11.64 21.21
CA GLU A 15 29.61 -12.71 20.30
C GLU A 15 30.45 -13.98 19.96
N PRO A 16 29.98 -15.02 19.21
CA PRO A 16 28.64 -15.49 18.80
C PRO A 16 28.37 -16.98 19.18
N THR A 17 27.14 -17.49 19.14
CA THR A 17 26.90 -18.97 19.13
C THR A 17 26.05 -19.37 17.93
N ARG A 18 26.74 -19.84 16.89
CA ARG A 18 26.25 -20.80 15.90
C ARG A 18 26.29 -22.19 16.54
N HIS A 19 25.30 -23.05 16.32
CA HIS A 19 25.40 -24.52 16.13
C HIS A 19 23.98 -25.08 15.93
N ALA A 20 23.65 -25.55 14.73
CA ALA A 20 23.76 -26.94 14.22
C ALA A 20 22.45 -27.72 14.53
N PHE A 21 21.50 -27.88 13.61
CA PHE A 21 21.46 -28.75 12.42
C PHE A 21 21.64 -30.24 12.75
N GLU A 22 20.53 -30.94 12.94
CA GLU A 22 20.43 -32.40 12.81
C GLU A 22 19.14 -32.76 12.04
N HIS A 23 19.32 -33.45 10.92
CA HIS A 23 18.28 -34.11 10.13
C HIS A 23 18.16 -35.57 10.57
N PRO A 24 17.01 -36.21 10.28
CA PRO A 24 17.11 -37.54 9.69
C PRO A 24 16.23 -37.69 8.44
N ASP A 25 16.86 -38.25 7.41
CA ASP A 25 16.32 -38.65 6.12
C ASP A 25 15.31 -39.81 6.20
N GLY A 26 14.34 -39.82 5.29
CA GLY A 26 13.33 -40.89 5.24
C GLY A 26 12.38 -40.93 4.03
N LYS A 27 12.90 -40.65 2.82
CA LYS A 27 12.45 -41.18 1.50
C LYS A 27 10.93 -41.22 1.16
N GLY A 28 10.52 -40.23 0.35
CA GLY A 28 9.99 -40.48 -1.01
C GLY A 28 8.48 -40.47 -1.23
N THR A 29 8.00 -39.46 -1.95
CA THR A 29 7.18 -39.59 -3.18
C THR A 29 7.02 -38.21 -3.83
N LEU A 30 7.37 -38.11 -5.11
CA LEU A 30 6.99 -36.99 -5.98
C LEU A 30 5.48 -37.08 -6.22
N SER A 31 4.72 -36.06 -5.82
CA SER A 31 3.41 -35.78 -6.41
C SER A 31 3.15 -34.28 -6.44
N GLN A 32 2.39 -33.92 -7.46
CA GLN A 32 2.26 -32.65 -8.11
C GLN A 32 0.97 -32.02 -7.62
N ASP A 33 1.02 -31.29 -6.51
CA ASP A 33 -0.17 -30.71 -5.90
C ASP A 33 0.09 -29.25 -5.52
N GLN A 34 0.39 -28.46 -6.56
CA GLN A 34 -0.06 -27.08 -6.61
C GLN A 34 -1.58 -27.13 -6.75
N ALA A 35 -2.28 -27.27 -5.63
CA ALA A 35 -3.72 -27.15 -5.53
C ALA A 35 -4.01 -26.32 -4.28
N ILE A 36 -4.06 -25.01 -4.48
CA ILE A 36 -5.20 -24.18 -4.08
C ILE A 36 -5.94 -24.77 -2.87
N LEU A 37 -5.51 -24.42 -1.66
CA LEU A 37 -6.40 -24.43 -0.49
C LEU A 37 -7.14 -23.09 -0.52
N ILE A 38 -8.13 -22.99 -1.40
CA ILE A 38 -9.28 -22.11 -1.19
C ILE A 38 -10.36 -23.06 -0.70
N ASP A 39 -10.51 -23.16 0.61
CA ASP A 39 -11.81 -22.99 1.30
C ASP A 39 -11.59 -23.13 2.81
N GLU A 40 -12.29 -22.29 3.57
CA GLU A 40 -12.41 -22.27 5.04
C GLU A 40 -11.32 -21.53 5.85
N VAL A 41 -11.27 -20.20 5.70
CA VAL A 41 -11.24 -19.29 6.86
C VAL A 41 -12.39 -18.29 6.66
N VAL A 42 -13.52 -18.62 7.27
CA VAL A 42 -14.56 -17.65 7.60
C VAL A 42 -14.10 -16.93 8.86
N ASP A 43 -14.17 -15.59 8.83
CA ASP A 43 -13.87 -14.65 9.91
C ASP A 43 -12.38 -14.35 10.14
N ASP A 44 -11.79 -13.52 9.27
CA ASP A 44 -10.57 -12.77 9.60
C ASP A 44 -10.84 -11.26 9.50
N PRO A 45 -10.81 -10.49 10.61
CA PRO A 45 -11.04 -9.05 10.62
C PRO A 45 -9.84 -8.22 10.12
N HIS A 46 -8.86 -8.81 9.45
CA HIS A 46 -7.80 -8.09 8.77
C HIS A 46 -8.02 -8.12 7.25
N ALA A 47 -8.83 -7.18 6.76
CA ALA A 47 -8.90 -6.84 5.35
C ALA A 47 -7.54 -6.34 4.88
N SER A 48 -6.67 -7.27 4.49
CA SER A 48 -5.34 -6.93 4.02
C SER A 48 -5.43 -6.21 2.68
N ALA A 49 -4.55 -5.24 2.44
CA ALA A 49 -4.50 -4.53 1.16
C ALA A 49 -4.33 -5.47 -0.05
N PHE A 50 -3.83 -6.69 0.17
CA PHE A 50 -3.65 -7.71 -0.88
C PHE A 50 -4.97 -8.23 -1.49
N ASP A 51 -6.06 -8.27 -0.72
CA ASP A 51 -7.38 -8.75 -1.18
C ASP A 51 -8.28 -7.63 -1.70
N LEU A 52 -7.78 -6.40 -1.71
CA LEU A 52 -8.51 -5.27 -2.28
C LEU A 52 -8.79 -5.56 -3.76
N ARG A 53 -10.03 -5.41 -4.19
CA ARG A 53 -10.46 -5.36 -5.60
C ARG A 53 -10.91 -3.94 -5.87
N VAL A 54 -10.64 -3.44 -7.08
CA VAL A 54 -11.06 -2.10 -7.47
C VAL A 54 -12.05 -2.22 -8.61
N VAL A 55 -13.22 -1.62 -8.43
CA VAL A 55 -14.29 -1.57 -9.43
C VAL A 55 -14.50 -0.12 -9.81
N ASN A 56 -14.48 0.17 -11.11
CA ASN A 56 -14.77 1.51 -11.61
C ASN A 56 -16.27 1.63 -11.94
N ASP A 57 -16.99 2.49 -11.23
CA ASP A 57 -18.32 2.91 -11.61
C ASP A 57 -18.25 4.25 -12.35
N GLU A 58 -18.10 4.17 -13.68
CA GLU A 58 -18.01 5.33 -14.57
C GLU A 58 -19.27 6.20 -14.57
N LYS A 59 -20.43 5.65 -14.18
CA LYS A 59 -21.69 6.42 -14.12
C LYS A 59 -21.72 7.32 -12.90
N LEU A 60 -21.17 6.84 -11.79
CA LEU A 60 -21.08 7.58 -10.54
C LEU A 60 -19.79 8.40 -10.43
N GLY A 61 -18.77 8.09 -11.23
CA GLY A 61 -17.46 8.72 -11.13
C GLY A 61 -16.76 8.32 -9.85
N ILE A 62 -16.79 7.04 -9.49
CA ILE A 62 -16.13 6.52 -8.29
C ILE A 62 -15.43 5.20 -8.58
N TYR A 63 -14.24 5.03 -8.00
CA TYR A 63 -13.56 3.74 -7.92
C TYR A 63 -13.78 3.15 -6.53
N ASP A 64 -14.51 2.04 -6.47
CA ASP A 64 -14.82 1.33 -5.23
C ASP A 64 -13.75 0.28 -4.94
N GLY A 65 -13.19 0.37 -3.74
CA GLY A 65 -12.32 -0.64 -3.16
C GLY A 65 -13.16 -1.66 -2.39
N ILE A 66 -13.20 -2.90 -2.87
CA ILE A 66 -13.98 -4.00 -2.31
C ILE A 66 -13.03 -5.05 -1.74
N VAL A 67 -13.26 -5.50 -0.50
CA VAL A 67 -12.55 -6.65 0.09
C VAL A 67 -13.58 -7.71 0.44
N GLY A 68 -13.38 -8.93 -0.08
CA GLY A 68 -14.44 -9.95 -0.06
C GLY A 68 -15.69 -9.44 -0.77
N ASP A 69 -16.77 -9.26 -0.02
CA ASP A 69 -18.07 -8.75 -0.50
C ASP A 69 -18.42 -7.35 0.04
N ARG A 70 -17.46 -6.65 0.68
CA ARG A 70 -17.70 -5.36 1.35
C ARG A 70 -16.92 -4.25 0.68
N GLU A 71 -17.60 -3.13 0.41
CA GLU A 71 -16.94 -1.88 0.06
C GLU A 71 -16.20 -1.34 1.29
N VAL A 72 -14.90 -1.12 1.15
CA VAL A 72 -13.99 -0.68 2.22
C VAL A 72 -13.39 0.71 1.96
N ALA A 73 -13.42 1.16 0.70
CA ALA A 73 -12.90 2.45 0.28
C ALA A 73 -13.53 2.92 -1.02
N GLY A 74 -13.46 4.21 -1.29
CA GLY A 74 -13.92 4.82 -2.53
C GLY A 74 -13.05 6.00 -2.93
N LEU A 75 -12.74 6.14 -4.21
CA LEU A 75 -12.05 7.29 -4.78
C LEU A 75 -12.93 7.96 -5.83
N THR A 76 -13.42 9.17 -5.52
CA THR A 76 -14.30 9.92 -6.42
C THR A 76 -13.52 10.75 -7.42
N TYR A 77 -14.03 10.80 -8.64
CA TYR A 77 -13.46 11.54 -9.74
C TYR A 77 -14.55 12.13 -10.65
N ASN A 78 -14.17 13.14 -11.43
CA ASN A 78 -14.98 13.64 -12.54
C ASN A 78 -14.23 13.46 -13.86
N VAL A 79 -14.95 13.19 -14.94
CA VAL A 79 -14.38 13.22 -16.29
C VAL A 79 -14.38 14.66 -16.79
N ALA A 80 -13.25 15.12 -17.34
CA ALA A 80 -13.10 16.47 -17.87
C ALA A 80 -12.50 16.44 -19.27
N GLY A 81 -13.32 16.65 -20.30
CA GLY A 81 -12.93 16.39 -21.69
C GLY A 81 -12.93 14.89 -21.99
N ASP A 82 -12.20 14.47 -23.02
CA ASP A 82 -12.26 13.09 -23.51
C ASP A 82 -11.34 12.13 -22.73
N ASP A 83 -10.15 12.59 -22.30
CA ASP A 83 -9.09 11.71 -21.77
C ASP A 83 -8.49 12.19 -20.43
N ARG A 84 -9.25 12.92 -19.61
CA ARG A 84 -8.76 13.45 -18.33
C ARG A 84 -9.71 13.20 -17.18
N LEU A 85 -9.18 12.62 -16.09
CA LEU A 85 -9.91 12.40 -14.84
C LEU A 85 -9.47 13.39 -13.76
N VAL A 86 -10.42 14.07 -13.13
CA VAL A 86 -10.18 14.96 -12.00
C VAL A 86 -10.40 14.18 -10.72
N LEU A 87 -9.33 13.82 -10.02
CA LEU A 87 -9.39 13.03 -8.79
C LEU A 87 -9.71 13.94 -7.59
N LEU A 88 -10.87 13.75 -6.96
CA LEU A 88 -11.48 14.69 -6.02
C LEU A 88 -11.18 14.33 -4.57
N ALA A 89 -11.57 13.13 -4.15
CA ALA A 89 -11.45 12.69 -2.77
C ALA A 89 -11.29 11.17 -2.70
N ILE A 90 -10.58 10.72 -1.67
CA ILE A 90 -10.53 9.32 -1.28
C ILE A 90 -11.12 9.18 0.12
N LEU A 91 -11.96 8.18 0.30
CA LEU A 91 -12.54 7.80 1.58
C LEU A 91 -12.23 6.33 1.85
N VAL A 92 -11.86 6.03 3.09
CA VAL A 92 -11.73 4.66 3.58
C VAL A 92 -12.56 4.57 4.84
N PHE A 93 -13.39 3.52 4.92
CA PHE A 93 -14.20 3.27 6.10
C PHE A 93 -13.30 3.16 7.34
N PRO A 94 -13.70 3.74 8.48
CA PRO A 94 -12.83 3.89 9.65
C PRO A 94 -12.27 2.56 10.17
N GLU A 95 -13.03 1.48 10.04
CA GLU A 95 -12.65 0.11 10.41
C GLU A 95 -11.51 -0.47 9.56
N PHE A 96 -11.31 0.03 8.34
CA PHE A 96 -10.26 -0.41 7.40
C PHE A 96 -9.10 0.59 7.26
N ARG A 97 -9.09 1.65 8.08
CA ARG A 97 -7.98 2.62 8.09
C ARG A 97 -6.72 2.01 8.69
N LYS A 98 -5.56 2.61 8.37
CA LYS A 98 -4.22 2.18 8.80
C LYS A 98 -3.77 0.81 8.28
N GLN A 99 -4.53 0.21 7.36
CA GLN A 99 -4.21 -1.08 6.74
C GLN A 99 -3.62 -0.92 5.32
N GLY A 100 -3.21 0.30 4.94
CA GLY A 100 -2.66 0.56 3.60
C GLY A 100 -3.69 0.59 2.46
N ILE A 101 -4.98 0.38 2.76
CA ILE A 101 -6.07 0.35 1.76
C ILE A 101 -6.13 1.60 0.90
N ALA A 102 -5.95 2.79 1.50
CA ALA A 102 -5.94 4.04 0.73
C ALA A 102 -4.82 4.06 -0.32
N THR A 103 -3.61 3.70 0.11
CA THR A 103 -2.41 3.65 -0.74
C THR A 103 -2.61 2.67 -1.90
N GLU A 104 -3.12 1.48 -1.61
CA GLU A 104 -3.34 0.45 -2.61
C GLU A 104 -4.46 0.82 -3.59
N LEU A 105 -5.57 1.41 -3.10
CA LEU A 105 -6.63 1.93 -3.96
C LEU A 105 -6.08 2.99 -4.92
N ILE A 106 -5.30 3.96 -4.42
CA ILE A 106 -4.70 5.01 -5.24
C ILE A 106 -3.78 4.39 -6.31
N ARG A 107 -2.92 3.45 -5.91
CA ARG A 107 -1.99 2.78 -6.83
C ARG A 107 -2.74 2.13 -7.98
N ARG A 108 -3.79 1.37 -7.69
CA ARG A 108 -4.61 0.66 -8.69
C ARG A 108 -5.40 1.60 -9.59
N VAL A 109 -5.97 2.68 -9.03
CA VAL A 109 -6.67 3.70 -9.82
C VAL A 109 -5.71 4.38 -10.80
N LEU A 110 -4.51 4.76 -10.35
CA LEU A 110 -3.53 5.41 -11.23
C LEU A 110 -3.01 4.45 -12.31
N ASP A 111 -2.84 3.16 -11.99
CA ASP A 111 -2.44 2.14 -12.96
C ASP A 111 -3.53 1.91 -14.02
N ASP A 112 -4.79 1.87 -13.61
CA ASP A 112 -5.94 1.76 -14.52
C ASP A 112 -6.05 2.98 -15.45
N VAL A 113 -5.89 4.19 -14.91
CA VAL A 113 -5.80 5.43 -15.72
C VAL A 113 -4.67 5.34 -16.74
N ARG A 114 -3.49 4.87 -16.34
CA ARG A 114 -2.35 4.67 -17.23
C ARG A 114 -2.67 3.67 -18.33
N ALA A 115 -3.26 2.54 -17.97
CA ALA A 115 -3.64 1.50 -18.92
C ALA A 115 -4.66 2.00 -19.96
N GLN A 116 -5.53 2.92 -19.56
CA GLN A 116 -6.49 3.59 -20.45
C GLN A 116 -5.86 4.71 -21.29
N GLY A 117 -4.60 5.08 -21.06
CA GLY A 117 -3.94 6.19 -21.76
C GLY A 117 -4.48 7.57 -21.37
N LYS A 118 -5.17 7.68 -20.22
CA LYS A 118 -5.76 8.91 -19.73
C LYS A 118 -4.78 9.69 -18.86
N THR A 119 -5.08 10.98 -18.66
CA THR A 119 -4.35 11.86 -17.74
C THR A 119 -5.18 12.20 -16.50
N VAL A 120 -4.53 12.71 -15.46
CA VAL A 120 -5.21 13.13 -14.22
C VAL A 120 -4.96 14.58 -13.86
N THR A 121 -6.00 15.20 -13.31
CA THR A 121 -5.92 16.43 -12.53
C THR A 121 -6.10 16.07 -11.06
N VAL A 122 -5.12 16.36 -10.21
CA VAL A 122 -5.14 15.90 -8.81
C VAL A 122 -5.60 17.02 -7.88
N MET A 123 -6.88 16.95 -7.48
CA MET A 123 -7.47 17.87 -6.49
C MET A 123 -7.37 17.31 -5.07
N CYS A 124 -7.29 15.99 -4.92
CA CYS A 124 -7.14 15.33 -3.63
C CYS A 124 -5.70 15.46 -3.10
N PRO A 125 -5.48 16.04 -1.90
CA PRO A 125 -4.14 16.15 -1.32
C PRO A 125 -3.53 14.78 -0.98
N ILE A 126 -4.33 13.78 -0.63
CA ILE A 126 -3.85 12.43 -0.31
C ILE A 126 -3.24 11.77 -1.54
N VAL A 127 -3.91 11.88 -2.69
CA VAL A 127 -3.41 11.37 -3.98
C VAL A 127 -2.16 12.12 -4.41
N ARG A 128 -2.12 13.45 -4.20
CA ARG A 128 -0.92 14.24 -4.48
C ARG A 128 0.28 13.75 -3.68
N THR A 129 0.13 13.62 -2.36
CA THR A 129 1.19 13.11 -1.49
C THR A 129 1.62 11.71 -1.91
N PHE A 130 0.69 10.86 -2.36
CA PHE A 130 1.05 9.55 -2.91
C PHE A 130 1.96 9.68 -4.14
N ILE A 131 1.63 10.54 -5.11
CA ILE A 131 2.43 10.72 -6.34
C ILE A 131 3.80 11.36 -6.01
N GLU A 132 3.88 12.26 -5.04
CA GLU A 132 5.15 12.84 -4.58
C GLU A 132 6.13 11.77 -4.07
N HIS A 133 5.62 10.73 -3.38
CA HIS A 133 6.42 9.60 -2.93
C HIS A 133 6.63 8.53 -4.02
N ASN A 134 5.84 8.56 -5.10
CA ASN A 134 5.88 7.61 -6.20
C ASN A 134 5.97 8.38 -7.53
N PRO A 135 7.15 8.96 -7.85
CA PRO A 135 7.32 9.85 -9.00
C PRO A 135 7.09 9.14 -10.34
N GLU A 136 7.06 7.80 -10.34
CA GLU A 136 6.63 6.96 -11.45
C GLU A 136 5.20 7.20 -11.93
N TYR A 137 4.38 7.96 -11.20
CA TYR A 137 3.02 8.36 -11.62
C TYR A 137 2.92 9.84 -12.01
N ALA A 138 4.02 10.61 -11.93
CA ALA A 138 4.01 12.04 -12.21
C ALA A 138 3.72 12.36 -13.68
N ASP A 139 4.04 11.44 -14.60
CA ASP A 139 3.72 11.52 -16.04
C ASP A 139 2.22 11.48 -16.33
N LEU A 140 1.42 10.90 -15.43
CA LEU A 140 -0.04 10.89 -15.59
C LEU A 140 -0.66 12.25 -15.31
N ILE A 141 0.03 13.13 -14.59
CA ILE A 141 -0.48 14.46 -14.26
C ILE A 141 -0.53 15.29 -15.54
N ASN A 142 -1.71 15.79 -15.87
CA ASN A 142 -1.88 16.67 -17.00
C ASN A 142 -1.09 17.99 -16.75
N PRO A 143 -0.15 18.39 -17.62
CA PRO A 143 0.69 19.56 -17.39
C PRO A 143 -0.07 20.88 -17.52
N GLU A 144 -1.14 20.93 -18.31
CA GLU A 144 -2.00 22.11 -18.44
C GLU A 144 -2.93 22.26 -17.24
N HIS A 145 -3.32 21.14 -16.64
CA HIS A 145 -4.26 21.08 -15.53
C HIS A 145 -3.80 20.13 -14.41
N PRO A 146 -2.72 20.46 -13.68
CA PRO A 146 -2.15 19.56 -12.67
C PRO A 146 -3.00 19.46 -11.37
N GLY A 147 -3.96 20.35 -11.17
CA GLY A 147 -4.80 20.43 -9.97
C GLY A 147 -4.23 21.34 -8.89
N VAL A 148 -4.70 21.22 -7.64
CA VAL A 148 -4.26 22.08 -6.54
C VAL A 148 -2.82 21.78 -6.15
N THR A 149 -1.87 22.60 -6.58
CA THR A 149 -0.50 22.58 -6.06
C THR A 149 -0.52 23.08 -4.62
N GLN A 150 0.17 22.40 -3.70
CA GLN A 150 0.38 22.93 -2.34
C GLN A 150 1.17 24.25 -2.34
N ASP A 151 1.76 24.63 -3.48
CA ASP A 151 2.26 25.98 -3.74
C ASP A 151 1.10 26.97 -3.88
N ARG A 152 0.41 27.23 -2.76
CA ARG A 152 -0.13 28.55 -2.53
C ARG A 152 1.05 29.36 -2.02
N ALA A 153 1.77 30.02 -2.93
CA ALA A 153 2.63 31.14 -2.58
C ALA A 153 1.85 32.05 -1.60
N PRO A 154 2.48 32.54 -0.51
CA PRO A 154 1.79 33.45 0.41
C PRO A 154 1.30 34.64 -0.40
N LEU A 155 -0.02 34.88 -0.34
CA LEU A 155 -0.61 36.13 -0.82
C LEU A 155 0.18 37.26 -0.16
N SER A 156 0.99 37.96 -0.97
CA SER A 156 1.72 39.17 -0.57
C SER A 156 0.78 40.35 -0.44
#